data_AF-A0A1Q7Q0B4-F1
#
_entry.id   AF-A0A1Q7Q0B4-F1
#
_cell.length_a   1.000
_cell.length_b   1.000
_cell.length_c   1.000
_cell.angle_alpha   90.00
_cell.angle_beta   90.00
_cell.angle_gamma   90.00
#
_symmetry.space_group_name_H-M   'P 1'
#
loop_
_entity.id
_entity.type
_entity.pdbx_description
1 polymer ?
#
loop_
_entity_poly.entity_id
_entity_poly.type
_entity_poly.pdbx_seq_one_letter_code
_entity_poly.pdbx_strand_id
1 'polypeptide(L)'
;MKLLGLLPPVLLAFLLGQARPPSRAPRGRADAGPVLLGTDPPGRLRPTPPSADAGTTAQHDGGVDDVHRELQQLRARLEALEQERAQAQQNAQQLQQLVQDVQQLRQQIADAEAQRQVAEQERETRRTSVQSAVDALYTAQQRLAGGNGSIETELEQAQSAFTGQAQRDIEAARAALRNRDLSAARALLSAAISDAQAGR
;
A
#
# COMPACT_ATOMS: atom_id res chain seq x y z
N MET A 1 6.76 -0.14 -36.72
CA MET A 1 5.89 -1.23 -36.22
C MET A 1 5.84 -1.12 -34.70
N LYS A 2 5.21 -0.12 -34.06
CA LYS A 2 3.77 0.13 -33.82
C LYS A 2 2.97 -1.13 -33.45
N LEU A 3 2.84 -1.39 -32.15
CA LEU A 3 1.69 -2.08 -31.55
C LEU A 3 1.23 -1.26 -30.34
N LEU A 4 0.11 -0.57 -30.54
CA LEU A 4 -0.70 0.07 -29.51
C LEU A 4 -1.40 -1.02 -28.70
N GLY A 5 -1.16 -1.06 -27.39
CA GLY A 5 -2.02 -1.74 -26.42
C GLY A 5 -3.07 -0.75 -25.91
N LEU A 6 -4.27 -0.86 -26.44
CA LEU A 6 -5.46 -0.07 -26.12
C LEU A 6 -6.11 -0.65 -24.85
N LEU A 7 -6.07 0.07 -23.73
CA LEU A 7 -6.85 -0.26 -22.52
C LEU A 7 -7.79 0.93 -22.19
N PRO A 8 -9.10 0.70 -22.04
CA PRO A 8 -10.06 1.77 -21.79
C PRO A 8 -10.12 2.15 -20.29
N PRO A 9 -10.45 3.41 -19.96
CA PRO A 9 -10.64 3.87 -18.58
C PRO A 9 -12.09 3.63 -18.15
N VAL A 10 -12.33 2.80 -17.14
CA VAL A 10 -13.62 2.74 -16.46
C VAL A 10 -13.64 3.76 -15.33
N LEU A 11 -14.22 4.91 -15.65
CA LEU A 11 -14.90 5.80 -14.71
C LEU A 11 -16.05 5.04 -14.03
N LEU A 12 -16.10 5.02 -12.70
CA LEU A 12 -17.31 5.45 -12.00
C LEU A 12 -17.01 5.78 -10.54
N ALA A 13 -17.23 7.05 -10.20
CA ALA A 13 -17.33 7.54 -8.85
C ALA A 13 -18.59 6.97 -8.18
N PHE A 14 -18.48 6.57 -6.91
CA PHE A 14 -19.64 6.46 -6.02
C PHE A 14 -19.28 7.10 -4.69
N LEU A 15 -19.87 8.28 -4.47
CA LEU A 15 -19.84 9.09 -3.27
C LEU A 15 -21.31 9.25 -2.82
N LEU A 16 -21.50 9.48 -1.52
CA LEU A 16 -22.77 9.58 -0.76
C LEU A 16 -23.37 8.23 -0.34
N GLY A 17 -23.82 8.01 0.90
CA GLY A 17 -24.01 8.93 2.00
C GLY A 17 -24.50 8.21 3.26
N GLN A 18 -24.34 8.91 4.37
CA GLN A 18 -24.72 8.62 5.75
C GLN A 18 -26.19 8.18 5.93
N ALA A 19 -26.46 7.27 6.89
CA ALA A 19 -27.42 7.45 7.99
C ALA A 19 -27.88 6.11 8.60
N ARG A 20 -27.80 6.02 9.93
CA ARG A 20 -28.35 4.99 10.82
C ARG A 20 -29.41 5.69 11.72
N PRO A 21 -30.20 4.96 12.51
CA PRO A 21 -31.51 4.34 12.23
C PRO A 21 -32.69 5.13 12.87
N PRO A 22 -33.93 4.59 12.88
CA PRO A 22 -34.50 4.30 14.21
C PRO A 22 -35.26 2.97 14.34
N SER A 23 -35.37 2.58 15.60
CA SER A 23 -35.94 1.39 16.21
C SER A 23 -37.48 1.35 16.19
N ARG A 24 -38.05 0.17 15.93
CA ARG A 24 -39.44 -0.18 16.26
C ARG A 24 -39.54 -1.68 16.59
N ALA A 25 -39.93 -1.99 17.82
CA ALA A 25 -40.34 -3.32 18.28
C ALA A 25 -41.88 -3.34 18.44
N PRO A 26 -42.52 -4.43 18.92
CA PRO A 26 -42.51 -5.82 18.45
C PRO A 26 -43.94 -6.32 18.17
N ARG A 27 -44.10 -7.41 17.40
CA ARG A 27 -45.29 -8.29 17.23
C ARG A 27 -44.92 -9.20 16.05
N GLY A 28 -45.01 -10.52 16.03
CA GLY A 28 -45.59 -11.52 16.91
C GLY A 28 -45.97 -12.70 16.02
N ARG A 29 -45.57 -13.91 16.42
CA ARG A 29 -46.17 -15.22 16.08
C ARG A 29 -45.64 -15.99 14.84
N ALA A 30 -44.99 -17.10 15.20
CA ALA A 30 -45.03 -18.45 14.64
C ALA A 30 -44.27 -18.79 13.33
N ASP A 31 -43.64 -19.96 13.41
CA ASP A 31 -43.12 -20.84 12.36
C ASP A 31 -41.81 -20.48 11.66
N ALA A 32 -40.71 -20.89 12.30
CA ALA A 32 -39.71 -21.80 11.70
C ALA A 32 -38.62 -22.08 12.74
N GLY A 33 -38.69 -23.25 13.38
CA GLY A 33 -37.64 -23.68 14.31
C GLY A 33 -36.31 -23.89 13.58
N PRO A 34 -35.16 -23.57 14.20
CA PRO A 34 -33.89 -24.06 13.68
C PRO A 34 -33.78 -25.57 13.96
N VAL A 35 -33.62 -26.34 12.90
CA VAL A 35 -33.07 -27.70 12.97
C VAL A 35 -31.65 -27.58 13.48
N LEU A 36 -31.46 -27.78 14.78
CA LEU A 36 -30.16 -28.01 15.40
C LEU A 36 -29.94 -29.52 15.46
N LEU A 37 -29.30 -30.01 14.40
CA LEU A 37 -28.73 -31.34 14.33
C LEU A 37 -27.50 -31.37 15.27
N GLY A 38 -27.57 -32.17 16.33
CA GLY A 38 -26.39 -32.76 16.97
C GLY A 38 -25.60 -31.88 17.94
N THR A 39 -26.18 -31.56 19.09
CA THR A 39 -25.39 -31.37 20.32
C THR A 39 -25.94 -32.31 21.40
N ASP A 40 -25.73 -33.60 21.22
CA ASP A 40 -25.86 -34.56 22.31
C ASP A 40 -24.54 -34.62 23.10
N PRO A 41 -24.55 -34.41 24.42
CA PRO A 41 -23.38 -34.64 25.27
C PRO A 41 -23.13 -36.16 25.43
N PRO A 42 -21.87 -36.62 25.45
CA PRO A 42 -21.58 -38.04 25.55
C PRO A 42 -21.84 -38.51 26.98
N GLY A 43 -22.73 -39.49 27.12
CA GLY A 43 -22.82 -40.29 28.33
C GLY A 43 -24.19 -40.30 28.95
N ARG A 44 -25.06 -41.19 28.44
CA ARG A 44 -25.84 -42.13 29.27
C ARG A 44 -26.05 -43.43 28.50
N LEU A 45 -25.35 -44.46 28.98
CA LEU A 45 -25.54 -45.86 28.61
C LEU A 45 -26.97 -46.28 28.98
N ARG A 46 -27.72 -46.77 28.00
CA ARG A 46 -28.99 -47.47 28.22
C ARG A 46 -28.70 -48.97 28.11
N PRO A 47 -28.91 -49.80 29.16
CA PRO A 47 -28.69 -51.23 29.06
C PRO A 47 -29.86 -51.90 28.33
N THR A 48 -29.57 -52.54 27.19
CA THR A 48 -30.48 -53.46 26.51
C THR A 48 -30.48 -54.85 27.20
N PRO A 49 -31.62 -55.55 27.28
CA PRO A 49 -31.75 -56.83 27.98
C PRO A 49 -31.04 -58.00 27.26
N PRO A 50 -30.77 -59.12 27.96
CA PRO A 50 -29.81 -60.13 27.51
C PRO A 50 -30.41 -61.01 26.42
N SER A 51 -29.82 -60.98 25.23
CA SER A 51 -30.00 -62.07 24.26
C SER A 51 -29.10 -63.21 24.71
N ALA A 52 -29.72 -64.22 25.31
CA ALA A 52 -29.09 -65.50 25.60
C ALA A 52 -28.89 -66.30 24.29
N ASP A 53 -27.82 -67.10 24.29
CA ASP A 53 -27.56 -68.21 23.37
C ASP A 53 -27.37 -67.90 21.88
N ALA A 54 -26.11 -67.62 21.53
CA ALA A 54 -25.32 -68.64 20.86
C ALA A 54 -23.86 -68.31 21.09
N GLY A 55 -23.24 -69.04 22.02
CA GLY A 55 -21.78 -69.16 22.09
C GLY A 55 -21.29 -69.73 20.78
N THR A 56 -21.02 -68.85 19.82
CA THR A 56 -20.10 -69.10 18.74
C THR A 56 -19.29 -67.82 18.63
N THR A 57 -18.32 -67.68 19.54
CA THR A 57 -17.03 -67.18 19.08
C THR A 57 -16.61 -68.15 17.97
N ALA A 58 -17.11 -67.91 16.76
CA ALA A 58 -16.23 -68.03 15.62
C ALA A 58 -15.14 -67.00 15.93
N GLN A 59 -14.16 -67.44 16.73
CA GLN A 59 -12.80 -67.40 16.25
C GLN A 59 -12.90 -67.88 14.80
N HIS A 60 -13.18 -66.95 13.88
CA HIS A 60 -12.29 -66.87 12.75
C HIS A 60 -10.94 -66.71 13.43
N ASP A 61 -10.31 -67.85 13.73
CA ASP A 61 -8.88 -67.99 13.56
C ASP A 61 -8.71 -67.60 12.10
N GLY A 62 -8.66 -66.27 11.87
CA GLY A 62 -8.22 -65.72 10.62
C GLY A 62 -6.91 -66.42 10.44
N GLY A 63 -6.88 -67.33 9.46
CA GLY A 63 -5.70 -68.13 9.22
C GLY A 63 -4.52 -67.19 9.10
N VAL A 64 -3.32 -67.73 9.17
CA VAL A 64 -2.08 -66.96 8.97
C VAL A 64 -2.24 -65.92 7.84
N ASP A 65 -2.97 -66.26 6.77
CA ASP A 65 -3.36 -65.39 5.65
C ASP A 65 -4.14 -64.09 5.96
N ASP A 66 -5.04 -64.05 6.95
CA ASP A 66 -5.81 -62.83 7.30
C ASP A 66 -4.97 -61.83 8.09
N VAL A 67 -4.17 -62.33 9.03
CA VAL A 67 -3.18 -61.52 9.77
C VAL A 67 -2.14 -60.95 8.79
N HIS A 68 -1.71 -61.74 7.79
CA HIS A 68 -0.82 -61.26 6.73
C HIS A 68 -1.46 -60.17 5.88
N ARG A 69 -2.77 -60.27 5.57
CA ARG A 69 -3.50 -59.22 4.83
C ARG A 69 -3.63 -57.93 5.65
N GLU A 70 -3.95 -58.02 6.92
CA GLU A 70 -4.02 -56.84 7.81
C GLU A 70 -2.67 -56.14 7.95
N LEU A 71 -1.58 -56.92 8.12
CA LEU A 71 -0.21 -56.37 8.16
C LEU A 71 0.17 -55.68 6.85
N GLN A 72 -0.21 -56.25 5.70
CA GLN A 72 0.02 -55.61 4.39
C GLN A 72 -0.77 -54.28 4.27
N GLN A 73 -2.02 -54.23 4.73
CA GLN A 73 -2.82 -53.01 4.72
C GLN A 73 -2.28 -51.94 5.67
N LEU A 74 -1.85 -52.32 6.88
CA LEU A 74 -1.19 -51.43 7.84
C LEU A 74 0.10 -50.86 7.25
N ARG A 75 0.90 -51.69 6.58
CA ARG A 75 2.13 -51.25 5.91
C ARG A 75 1.85 -50.26 4.79
N ALA A 76 0.87 -50.54 3.93
CA ALA A 76 0.47 -49.62 2.87
C ALA A 76 -0.06 -48.28 3.41
N ARG A 77 -0.79 -48.30 4.54
CA ARG A 77 -1.26 -47.08 5.22
C ARG A 77 -0.11 -46.29 5.83
N LEU A 78 0.88 -46.95 6.42
CA LEU A 78 2.08 -46.29 6.95
C LEU A 78 2.88 -45.63 5.83
N GLU A 79 3.10 -46.32 4.71
CA GLU A 79 3.80 -45.75 3.54
C GLU A 79 3.05 -44.53 2.99
N ALA A 80 1.72 -44.56 2.90
CA ALA A 80 0.92 -43.41 2.48
C ALA A 80 1.02 -42.22 3.46
N LEU A 81 0.97 -42.48 4.78
CA LEU A 81 1.12 -41.45 5.81
C LEU A 81 2.53 -40.85 5.83
N GLU A 82 3.57 -41.64 5.59
CA GLU A 82 4.95 -41.17 5.46
C GLU A 82 5.12 -40.26 4.24
N GLN A 83 4.51 -40.61 3.11
CA GLN A 83 4.49 -39.75 1.92
C GLN A 83 3.74 -38.44 2.18
N GLU A 84 2.57 -38.48 2.82
CA GLU A 84 1.81 -37.28 3.16
C GLU A 84 2.60 -36.38 4.13
N ARG A 85 3.29 -36.96 5.12
CA ARG A 85 4.19 -36.24 6.02
C ARG A 85 5.31 -35.55 5.26
N ALA A 86 5.97 -36.25 4.33
CA ALA A 86 7.04 -35.67 3.53
C ALA A 86 6.52 -34.51 2.67
N GLN A 87 5.34 -34.65 2.07
CA GLN A 87 4.72 -33.60 1.27
C GLN A 87 4.29 -32.40 2.11
N ALA A 88 3.70 -32.64 3.29
CA ALA A 88 3.34 -31.58 4.23
C ALA A 88 4.57 -30.79 4.71
N GLN A 89 5.69 -31.46 4.96
CA GLN A 89 6.96 -30.81 5.32
C GLN A 89 7.50 -29.93 4.19
N GLN A 90 7.46 -30.41 2.94
CA GLN A 90 7.85 -29.61 1.78
C GLN A 90 6.96 -28.38 1.61
N ASN A 91 5.64 -28.54 1.73
CA ASN A 91 4.70 -27.43 1.66
C ASN A 91 4.93 -26.41 2.79
N ALA A 92 5.21 -26.87 4.01
CA ALA A 92 5.52 -25.98 5.13
C ALA A 92 6.79 -25.14 4.86
N GLN A 93 7.83 -25.75 4.27
CA GLN A 93 9.05 -25.04 3.88
C GLN A 93 8.79 -23.99 2.80
N GLN A 94 8.00 -24.33 1.77
CA GLN A 94 7.61 -23.40 0.71
C GLN A 94 6.78 -22.22 1.25
N LEU A 95 5.84 -22.49 2.15
CA LEU A 95 5.05 -21.44 2.79
C LEU A 95 5.93 -20.54 3.66
N GLN A 96 6.92 -21.10 4.35
CA GLN A 96 7.86 -20.31 5.15
C GLN A 96 8.71 -19.39 4.27
N GLN A 97 9.16 -19.85 3.11
CA GLN A 97 9.87 -19.04 2.12
C GLN A 97 8.95 -17.92 1.58
N LEU A 98 7.71 -18.25 1.20
CA LEU A 98 6.76 -17.26 0.69
C LEU A 98 6.45 -16.18 1.74
N VAL A 99 6.33 -16.54 3.01
CA VAL A 99 6.14 -15.57 4.10
C VAL A 99 7.33 -14.64 4.23
N GLN A 100 8.56 -15.15 4.10
CA GLN A 100 9.77 -14.32 4.10
C GLN A 100 9.81 -13.38 2.89
N ASP A 101 9.49 -13.88 1.69
CA ASP A 101 9.44 -13.07 0.48
C ASP A 101 8.40 -11.95 0.57
N VAL A 102 7.21 -12.26 1.09
CA VAL A 102 6.15 -11.26 1.30
C VAL A 102 6.56 -10.22 2.33
N GLN A 103 7.24 -10.62 3.41
CA GLN A 103 7.76 -9.68 4.40
C GLN A 103 8.83 -8.75 3.79
N GLN A 104 9.75 -9.32 3.00
CA GLN A 104 10.79 -8.55 2.32
C GLN A 104 10.19 -7.57 1.29
N LEU A 105 9.21 -8.01 0.49
CA LEU A 105 8.52 -7.16 -0.46
C LEU A 105 7.75 -6.03 0.22
N ARG A 106 7.07 -6.31 1.33
CA ARG A 106 6.39 -5.26 2.12
C ARG A 106 7.37 -4.22 2.62
N GLN A 107 8.55 -4.65 3.05
CA GLN A 107 9.59 -3.73 3.53
C GLN A 107 10.13 -2.87 2.39
N GLN A 108 10.41 -3.46 1.22
CA GLN A 108 10.83 -2.71 0.03
C GLN A 108 9.77 -1.69 -0.43
N ILE A 109 8.48 -2.06 -0.37
CA ILE A 109 7.39 -1.13 -0.70
C ILE A 109 7.34 0.02 0.32
N ALA A 110 7.44 -0.27 1.61
CA ALA A 110 7.45 0.76 2.65
C ALA A 110 8.63 1.73 2.47
N ASP A 111 9.82 1.23 2.17
CA ASP A 111 11.00 2.06 1.91
C ASP A 111 10.84 2.91 0.65
N ALA A 112 10.30 2.33 -0.43
CA ALA A 112 10.02 3.04 -1.67
C ALA A 112 8.95 4.13 -1.50
N GLU A 113 7.89 3.86 -0.72
CA GLU A 113 6.86 4.83 -0.40
C GLU A 113 7.41 5.96 0.47
N ALA A 114 8.24 5.66 1.48
CA ALA A 114 8.89 6.67 2.30
C ALA A 114 9.78 7.59 1.45
N GLN A 115 10.57 7.03 0.53
CA GLN A 115 11.39 7.81 -0.40
C GLN A 115 10.55 8.68 -1.33
N ARG A 116 9.40 8.17 -1.82
CA ARG A 116 8.48 8.96 -2.64
C ARG A 116 7.90 10.13 -1.87
N GLN A 117 7.46 9.93 -0.63
CA GLN A 117 6.92 11.00 0.20
C GLN A 117 7.95 12.11 0.46
N VAL A 118 9.20 11.74 0.75
CA VAL A 118 10.29 12.72 0.92
C VAL A 118 10.53 13.49 -0.38
N ALA A 119 10.63 12.80 -1.52
CA ALA A 119 10.84 13.45 -2.81
C ALA A 119 9.66 14.36 -3.23
N GLU A 120 8.42 13.98 -2.89
CA GLU A 120 7.24 14.80 -3.11
C GLU A 120 7.27 16.07 -2.24
N GLN A 121 7.60 15.93 -0.97
CA GLN A 121 7.71 17.06 -0.04
C GLN A 121 8.84 18.03 -0.43
N GLU A 122 9.98 17.51 -0.89
CA GLU A 122 11.08 18.31 -1.44
C GLU A 122 10.65 19.06 -2.70
N ARG A 123 9.89 18.41 -3.60
CA ARG A 123 9.35 19.06 -4.81
C ARG A 123 8.36 20.16 -4.47
N GLU A 124 7.47 19.94 -3.51
CA GLU A 124 6.51 20.95 -3.05
C GLU A 124 7.21 22.14 -2.39
N THR A 125 8.21 21.87 -1.55
CA THR A 125 9.02 22.91 -0.91
C THR A 125 9.79 23.71 -1.96
N ARG A 126 10.38 23.04 -2.95
CA ARG A 126 11.07 23.70 -4.07
C ARG A 126 10.13 24.55 -4.91
N ARG A 127 8.94 24.04 -5.23
CA ARG A 127 7.90 24.81 -5.95
C ARG A 127 7.49 26.06 -5.19
N THR A 128 7.25 25.93 -3.88
CA THR A 128 6.88 27.04 -3.02
C THR A 128 8.01 28.08 -2.91
N SER A 129 9.25 27.62 -2.76
CA SER A 129 10.45 28.49 -2.75
C SER A 129 10.60 29.27 -4.06
N VAL A 130 10.47 28.60 -5.20
CA VAL A 130 10.52 29.23 -6.54
C VAL A 130 9.39 30.24 -6.73
N GLN A 131 8.17 29.94 -6.26
CA GLN A 131 7.06 30.88 -6.37
C GLN A 131 7.30 32.12 -5.51
N SER A 132 7.70 31.94 -4.25
CA SER A 132 8.06 33.05 -3.35
C SER A 132 9.19 33.92 -3.91
N ALA A 133 10.17 33.31 -4.57
CA ALA A 133 11.26 34.02 -5.22
C ALA A 133 10.81 34.85 -6.42
N VAL A 134 9.90 34.33 -7.26
CA VAL A 134 9.30 35.09 -8.36
C VAL A 134 8.50 36.29 -7.81
N ASP A 135 7.72 36.09 -6.75
CA ASP A 135 6.94 37.17 -6.12
C ASP A 135 7.86 38.26 -5.53
N ALA A 136 9.01 37.86 -4.95
CA ALA A 136 10.05 38.79 -4.50
C ALA A 136 10.65 39.60 -5.66
N LEU A 137 10.95 38.96 -6.81
CA LEU A 137 11.42 39.66 -8.01
C LEU A 137 10.40 40.66 -8.56
N TYR A 138 9.11 40.32 -8.58
CA TYR A 138 8.06 41.27 -8.97
C TYR A 138 7.97 42.46 -8.00
N THR A 139 8.08 42.20 -6.69
CA THR A 139 8.11 43.26 -5.68
C THR A 139 9.32 44.18 -5.87
N ALA A 140 10.49 43.60 -6.16
CA ALA A 140 11.71 44.35 -6.46
C ALA A 140 11.54 45.23 -7.72
N GLN A 141 10.92 44.70 -8.78
CA GLN A 141 10.62 45.48 -9.98
C GLN A 141 9.68 46.66 -9.71
N GLN A 142 8.63 46.46 -8.91
CA GLN A 142 7.69 47.53 -8.54
C GLN A 142 8.37 48.64 -7.73
N ARG A 143 9.21 48.28 -6.75
CA ARG A 143 9.99 49.25 -5.98
C ARG A 143 10.98 50.01 -6.84
N LEU A 144 11.68 49.31 -7.73
CA LEU A 144 12.57 49.94 -8.70
C LEU A 144 11.80 50.90 -9.59
N ALA A 145 10.61 50.54 -10.07
CA ALA A 145 9.77 51.41 -10.89
C ALA A 145 9.36 52.69 -10.14
N GLY A 146 9.09 52.59 -8.83
CA GLY A 146 8.86 53.72 -7.94
C GLY A 146 10.12 54.52 -7.56
N GLY A 147 11.29 54.19 -8.12
CA GLY A 147 12.56 54.86 -7.87
C GLY A 147 13.29 54.42 -6.60
N ASN A 148 12.80 53.38 -5.92
CA ASN A 148 13.43 52.83 -4.73
C ASN A 148 14.40 51.70 -5.12
N GLY A 149 15.70 51.94 -4.93
CA GLY A 149 16.77 50.97 -5.21
C GLY A 149 17.03 49.98 -4.07
N SER A 150 16.38 50.13 -2.91
CA SER A 150 16.55 49.25 -1.76
C SER A 150 15.75 47.97 -1.93
N ILE A 151 16.30 47.05 -2.73
CA ILE A 151 15.70 45.76 -3.07
C ILE A 151 16.65 44.58 -2.81
N GLU A 152 17.76 44.81 -2.10
CA GLU A 152 18.82 43.83 -1.88
C GLU A 152 18.28 42.56 -1.19
N THR A 153 17.35 42.72 -0.24
CA THR A 153 16.71 41.62 0.50
C THR A 153 15.87 40.74 -0.42
N GLU A 154 15.07 41.34 -1.31
CA GLU A 154 14.25 40.60 -2.28
C GLU A 154 15.13 39.84 -3.28
N LEU A 155 16.25 40.44 -3.71
CA LEU A 155 17.19 39.81 -4.62
C LEU A 155 17.94 38.66 -3.96
N GLU A 156 18.32 38.77 -2.69
CA GLU A 156 18.96 37.71 -1.94
C GLU A 156 18.02 36.51 -1.72
N GLN A 157 16.76 36.78 -1.36
CA GLN A 157 15.74 35.74 -1.25
C GLN A 157 15.52 35.04 -2.60
N ALA A 158 15.43 35.79 -3.70
CA ALA A 158 15.28 35.22 -5.03
C ALA A 158 16.49 34.38 -5.47
N GLN A 159 17.70 34.87 -5.23
CA GLN A 159 18.95 34.19 -5.59
C GLN A 159 19.08 32.81 -4.94
N SER A 160 18.58 32.65 -3.70
CA SER A 160 18.63 31.38 -2.98
C SER A 160 17.75 30.27 -3.59
N ALA A 161 16.69 30.64 -4.31
CA ALA A 161 15.74 29.71 -4.90
C ALA A 161 16.04 29.38 -6.37
N PHE A 162 16.69 30.30 -7.08
CA PHE A 162 17.03 30.14 -8.50
C PHE A 162 18.41 29.53 -8.70
N THR A 163 18.57 28.82 -9.81
CA THR A 163 19.84 28.22 -10.23
C THR A 163 20.05 28.46 -11.72
N GLY A 164 21.29 28.38 -12.20
CA GLY A 164 21.60 28.52 -13.62
C GLY A 164 21.54 29.97 -14.11
N GLN A 165 20.82 30.23 -15.21
CA GLN A 165 20.82 31.54 -15.88
C GLN A 165 20.14 32.62 -15.05
N ALA A 166 18.97 32.34 -14.48
CA ALA A 166 18.23 33.30 -13.65
C ALA A 166 19.05 33.80 -12.44
N GLN A 167 19.88 32.94 -11.84
CA GLN A 167 20.78 33.33 -10.75
C GLN A 167 21.84 34.34 -11.23
N ARG A 168 22.44 34.09 -12.40
CA ARG A 168 23.46 34.99 -12.98
C ARG A 168 22.88 36.36 -13.34
N ASP A 169 21.66 36.39 -13.83
CA ASP A 169 20.98 37.63 -14.18
C ASP A 169 20.63 38.46 -12.92
N ILE A 170 20.25 37.80 -11.81
CA ILE A 170 20.06 38.46 -10.51
C ILE A 170 21.38 39.05 -9.99
N GLU A 171 22.48 38.31 -10.08
CA GLU A 171 23.81 38.79 -9.69
C GLU A 171 24.25 39.99 -10.54
N ALA A 172 24.03 39.94 -11.86
CA ALA A 172 24.28 41.05 -12.76
C ALA A 172 23.39 42.27 -12.43
N ALA A 173 22.11 42.05 -12.09
CA ALA A 173 21.21 43.11 -11.68
C ALA A 173 21.71 43.78 -10.39
N ARG A 174 22.19 43.02 -9.40
CA ARG A 174 22.82 43.57 -8.19
C ARG A 174 24.04 44.42 -8.51
N ALA A 175 24.89 43.98 -9.44
CA ALA A 175 26.04 44.76 -9.89
C ALA A 175 25.61 46.09 -10.57
N ALA A 176 24.57 46.06 -11.40
CA ALA A 176 24.01 47.26 -12.02
C ALA A 176 23.45 48.25 -10.98
N LEU A 177 22.79 47.78 -9.93
CA LEU A 177 22.30 48.62 -8.83
C LEU A 177 23.44 49.29 -8.07
N ARG A 178 24.53 48.58 -7.81
CA ARG A 178 25.75 49.15 -7.20
C ARG A 178 26.36 50.26 -8.06
N ASN A 179 26.27 50.12 -9.37
CA ASN A 179 26.70 51.12 -10.35
C ASN A 179 25.65 52.23 -10.60
N ARG A 180 24.52 52.21 -9.85
CA ARG A 180 23.37 53.14 -10.00
C ARG A 180 22.70 53.10 -11.37
N ASP A 181 22.88 52.03 -12.12
CA ASP A 181 22.20 51.83 -13.40
C ASP A 181 20.87 51.09 -13.18
N LEU A 182 19.83 51.86 -12.89
CA LEU A 182 18.48 51.35 -12.68
C LEU A 182 17.89 50.75 -13.96
N SER A 183 18.31 51.24 -15.13
CA SER A 183 17.78 50.79 -16.42
C SER A 183 18.27 49.38 -16.74
N ALA A 184 19.59 49.16 -16.60
CA ALA A 184 20.19 47.84 -16.76
C ALA A 184 19.68 46.85 -15.70
N ALA A 185 19.55 47.28 -14.44
CA ALA A 185 19.01 46.43 -13.37
C ALA A 185 17.58 45.95 -13.68
N ARG A 186 16.69 46.82 -14.17
CA ARG A 186 15.32 46.41 -14.56
C ARG A 186 15.31 45.42 -15.72
N ALA A 187 16.15 45.63 -16.74
CA ALA A 187 16.25 44.73 -17.88
C ALA A 187 16.73 43.33 -17.45
N LEU A 188 17.78 43.27 -16.62
CA LEU A 188 18.31 42.02 -16.09
C LEU A 188 17.32 41.30 -15.19
N LEU A 189 16.56 42.02 -14.36
CA LEU A 189 15.50 41.40 -13.55
C LEU A 189 14.35 40.87 -14.40
N SER A 190 14.00 41.52 -15.51
CA SER A 190 12.99 40.99 -16.42
C SER A 190 13.46 39.72 -17.13
N ALA A 191 14.74 39.66 -17.52
CA ALA A 191 15.36 38.44 -18.06
C ALA A 191 15.37 37.33 -17.00
N ALA A 192 15.78 37.64 -15.77
CA ALA A 192 15.78 36.68 -14.66
C ALA A 192 14.40 36.09 -14.39
N ILE A 193 13.32 36.88 -14.44
CA ILE A 193 11.94 36.38 -14.29
C ILE A 193 11.55 35.48 -15.47
N SER A 194 11.89 35.88 -16.70
CA SER A 194 11.63 35.08 -17.89
C SER A 194 12.33 33.72 -17.80
N ASP A 195 13.61 33.71 -17.44
CA ASP A 195 14.41 32.49 -17.32
C ASP A 195 13.99 31.63 -16.13
N ALA A 196 13.59 32.26 -15.02
CA ALA A 196 12.98 31.60 -13.87
C ALA A 196 11.65 30.90 -14.23
N GLN A 197 10.89 31.44 -15.19
CA GLN A 197 9.66 30.83 -15.68
C GLN A 197 9.93 29.75 -16.73
N ALA A 198 10.93 29.94 -17.59
CA ALA A 198 11.34 28.96 -18.59
C ALA A 198 11.98 27.70 -17.97
N GLY A 199 12.54 27.81 -16.77
CA GLY A 199 13.10 26.70 -16.00
C GLY A 199 12.11 25.94 -15.11
N ARG A 200 10.82 26.27 -15.13
CA ARG A 200 9.74 25.53 -14.42
C ARG A 200 9.24 24.35 -15.25
#